data_AF-A0A952TGR4-F1
#
_entry.id   AF-A0A952TGR4-F1
#
_cell.length_a   1.000
_cell.length_b   1.000
_cell.length_c   1.000
_cell.angle_alpha   90.00
_cell.angle_beta   90.00
_cell.angle_gamma   90.00
#
_symmetry.space_group_name_H-M   'P 1'
#
loop_
_entity.id
_entity.type
_entity.pdbx_description
1 polymer ?
#
loop_
_entity_poly.entity_id
_entity_poly.type
_entity_poly.pdbx_seq_one_letter_code
_entity_poly.pdbx_strand_id
1 'polypeptide(L)'
;MKALKILSLGADPLLKEAGAHFREFYGPRGVDIQWDTREVADAAAFSALMAGNPEVDAVRLVPDLCEEYLAKCPVQPLPVSRYRTADAFYRRQGVWEPELLAEESVRRVIMRQAHHLDLRESAYVAGSGVFLRVVGGVALGLGFRRVYLVGENEADLNEQARSLMKLYVGSEVQALPAHQLTVQTVGGSLLVNTLNLASRPELAADLAYFNFMRRGGLVMDLHGGPSEQLVLEEALRADLRIVPPHEFSGQSEYFFAERLGLGSLASERDFLNSWFEWLRRLMSAGTAKNPTSVQ
;
A
#
# COMPACT_ATOMS: atom_id res chain seq x y z
N MET A 1 14.70 -17.20 22.79
CA MET A 1 14.92 -15.93 22.06
C MET A 1 14.87 -16.26 20.59
N LYS A 2 13.99 -15.62 19.82
CA LYS A 2 13.82 -15.89 18.38
C LYS A 2 14.62 -14.84 17.61
N ALA A 3 15.63 -15.26 16.85
CA ALA A 3 16.35 -14.36 15.96
C ALA A 3 15.64 -14.31 14.60
N LEU A 4 15.52 -13.11 14.03
CA LEU A 4 14.96 -12.88 12.70
C LEU A 4 15.86 -11.94 11.90
N LYS A 5 16.15 -12.30 10.65
CA LYS A 5 16.83 -11.45 9.69
C LYS A 5 15.88 -11.06 8.56
N ILE A 6 15.61 -9.76 8.46
CA ILE A 6 14.67 -9.19 7.50
C ILE A 6 15.42 -8.26 6.56
N LEU A 7 15.04 -8.30 5.29
CA LEU A 7 15.59 -7.44 4.26
C LEU A 7 14.47 -6.60 3.62
N SER A 8 14.61 -5.28 3.61
CA SER A 8 13.73 -4.39 2.86
C SER A 8 14.38 -3.94 1.57
N LEU A 9 13.63 -3.97 0.47
CA LEU A 9 14.07 -3.60 -0.86
C LEU A 9 13.30 -2.38 -1.37
N GLY A 10 14.04 -1.36 -1.79
CA GLY A 10 13.49 -0.14 -2.38
C GLY A 10 13.85 1.12 -1.59
N ALA A 11 13.43 2.25 -2.15
CA ALA A 11 13.75 3.58 -1.62
C ALA A 11 12.72 4.12 -0.63
N ASP A 12 11.68 3.36 -0.29
CA ASP A 12 10.61 3.82 0.61
C ASP A 12 11.20 4.14 2.01
N PRO A 13 11.15 5.41 2.44
CA PRO A 13 11.63 5.81 3.76
C PRO A 13 10.91 5.09 4.90
N LEU A 14 9.62 4.77 4.76
CA LEU A 14 8.87 4.09 5.81
C LEU A 14 9.37 2.66 6.03
N LEU A 15 9.81 1.96 4.96
CA LEU A 15 10.40 0.62 5.08
C LEU A 15 11.75 0.65 5.83
N LYS A 16 12.55 1.71 5.63
CA LYS A 16 13.81 1.90 6.35
C LYS A 16 13.57 2.09 7.84
N GLU A 17 12.58 2.90 8.17
CA GLU A 17 12.23 3.23 9.55
C GLU A 17 11.48 2.07 10.25
N ALA A 18 10.70 1.26 9.53
CA ALA A 18 9.95 0.12 10.07
C ALA A 18 10.83 -0.83 10.90
N GLY A 19 12.06 -1.09 10.47
CA GLY A 19 13.00 -1.93 11.21
C GLY A 19 13.32 -1.42 12.62
N ALA A 20 13.32 -0.09 12.84
CA ALA A 20 13.52 0.49 14.16
C ALA A 20 12.30 0.24 15.06
N HIS A 21 11.08 0.41 14.54
CA HIS A 21 9.86 0.09 15.27
C HIS A 21 9.80 -1.39 15.66
N PHE A 22 10.10 -2.30 14.73
CA PHE A 22 10.08 -3.74 15.00
C PHE A 22 11.03 -4.12 16.14
N ARG A 23 12.25 -3.57 16.15
CA ARG A 23 13.21 -3.79 17.25
C ARG A 23 12.71 -3.24 18.58
N GLU A 24 12.17 -2.02 18.59
CA GLU A 24 11.62 -1.40 19.81
C GLU A 24 10.42 -2.17 20.35
N PHE A 25 9.53 -2.63 19.47
CA PHE A 25 8.29 -3.30 19.84
C PHE A 25 8.53 -4.78 20.21
N TYR A 26 9.24 -5.56 19.40
CA TYR A 26 9.41 -6.99 19.64
C TYR A 26 10.66 -7.36 20.46
N GLY A 27 11.65 -6.46 20.57
CA GLY A 27 12.86 -6.67 21.39
C GLY A 27 12.56 -7.04 22.85
N PRO A 28 11.74 -6.25 23.58
CA PRO A 28 11.31 -6.57 24.93
C PRO A 28 10.50 -7.87 25.04
N ARG A 29 9.99 -8.40 23.92
CA ARG A 29 9.22 -9.65 23.82
C ARG A 29 10.10 -10.85 23.45
N GLY A 30 11.43 -10.71 23.52
CA GLY A 30 12.38 -11.80 23.34
C GLY A 30 12.67 -12.16 21.87
N VAL A 31 12.44 -11.22 20.96
CA VAL A 31 12.75 -11.34 19.53
C VAL A 31 13.95 -10.46 19.21
N ASP A 32 15.01 -11.06 18.66
CA ASP A 32 16.17 -10.33 18.15
C ASP A 32 15.99 -10.10 16.65
N ILE A 33 15.86 -8.84 16.22
CA ILE A 33 15.54 -8.48 14.84
C ILE A 33 16.71 -7.75 14.20
N GLN A 34 17.32 -8.39 13.21
CA GLN A 34 18.25 -7.77 12.27
C GLN A 34 17.46 -7.33 11.06
N TRP A 35 17.50 -6.03 10.74
CA TRP A 35 16.73 -5.46 9.62
C TRP A 35 17.66 -4.62 8.77
N ASP A 36 17.92 -5.10 7.56
CA ASP A 36 18.75 -4.43 6.57
C ASP A 36 17.87 -3.81 5.47
N THR A 37 18.31 -2.70 4.89
CA THR A 37 17.71 -2.16 3.66
C THR A 37 18.72 -2.19 2.54
N ARG A 38 18.30 -2.63 1.35
CA ARG A 38 19.14 -2.63 0.15
C ARG A 38 18.37 -2.05 -1.03
N GLU A 39 19.10 -1.40 -1.92
CA GLU A 39 18.58 -1.05 -3.23
C GLU A 39 18.86 -2.21 -4.19
N VAL A 40 17.88 -2.48 -5.05
CA VAL A 40 17.96 -3.53 -6.06
C VAL A 40 17.57 -2.89 -7.38
N ALA A 41 18.50 -2.91 -8.33
CA ALA A 41 18.36 -2.18 -9.59
C ALA A 41 17.33 -2.83 -10.53
N ASP A 42 17.27 -4.16 -10.54
CA ASP A 42 16.45 -4.92 -11.47
C ASP A 42 16.06 -6.30 -10.92
N ALA A 43 15.24 -7.02 -11.68
CA ALA A 43 14.74 -8.34 -11.32
C ALA A 43 15.82 -9.44 -11.31
N ALA A 44 16.92 -9.26 -12.04
CA ALA A 44 18.05 -10.19 -12.03
C ALA A 44 18.84 -10.07 -10.71
N ALA A 45 19.11 -8.83 -10.28
CA ALA A 45 19.69 -8.54 -8.98
C ALA A 45 18.78 -9.03 -7.84
N PHE A 46 17.45 -8.88 -7.96
CA PHE A 46 16.51 -9.46 -7.00
C PHE A 46 16.61 -11.00 -6.94
N SER A 47 16.64 -11.66 -8.10
CA SER A 47 16.78 -13.12 -8.17
C SER A 47 18.10 -13.60 -7.52
N ALA A 48 19.21 -12.92 -7.79
CA ALA A 48 20.52 -13.24 -7.22
C ALA A 48 20.53 -13.05 -5.70
N LEU A 49 19.89 -11.99 -5.20
CA LEU A 49 19.74 -11.71 -3.79
C LEU A 49 18.96 -12.83 -3.08
N MET A 50 17.83 -13.26 -3.65
CA MET A 50 17.01 -14.33 -3.07
C MET A 50 17.77 -15.67 -3.02
N ALA A 51 18.64 -15.95 -3.99
CA ALA A 51 19.46 -17.16 -4.01
C ALA A 51 20.67 -17.09 -3.03
N GLY A 52 21.27 -15.91 -2.87
CA GLY A 52 22.55 -15.73 -2.17
C GLY A 52 22.47 -15.48 -0.66
N ASN A 53 21.28 -15.37 -0.07
CA ASN A 53 21.12 -15.03 1.35
C ASN A 53 20.33 -16.14 2.08
N PRO A 54 20.95 -17.31 2.36
CA PRO A 54 20.30 -18.43 3.05
C PRO A 54 19.79 -18.12 4.47
N GLU A 55 20.35 -17.07 5.07
CA GLU A 55 20.13 -16.65 6.45
C GLU A 55 19.08 -15.56 6.63
N VAL A 56 18.49 -15.06 5.53
CA VAL A 56 17.36 -14.12 5.57
C VAL A 56 16.05 -14.89 5.71
N ASP A 57 15.23 -14.48 6.67
CA ASP A 57 13.94 -15.10 6.99
C ASP A 57 12.79 -14.49 6.18
N ALA A 58 12.86 -13.19 5.89
CA ALA A 58 11.84 -12.52 5.08
C ALA A 58 12.41 -11.33 4.31
N VAL A 59 11.75 -11.04 3.18
CA VAL A 59 12.03 -9.89 2.33
C VAL A 59 10.76 -9.06 2.19
N ARG A 60 10.86 -7.75 2.39
CA ARG A 60 9.81 -6.75 2.14
C ARG A 60 10.20 -5.94 0.91
N LEU A 61 9.26 -5.64 0.03
CA LEU A 61 9.53 -4.93 -1.21
C LEU A 61 8.29 -4.16 -1.70
N VAL A 62 8.53 -3.21 -2.60
CA VAL A 62 7.46 -2.59 -3.39
C VAL A 62 6.97 -3.59 -4.46
N PRO A 63 5.65 -3.71 -4.70
CA PRO A 63 5.04 -4.67 -5.63
C PRO A 63 5.68 -4.78 -7.04
N ASP A 64 6.29 -3.73 -7.55
CA ASP A 64 6.73 -3.63 -8.95
C ASP A 64 8.01 -4.45 -9.28
N LEU A 65 8.75 -4.96 -8.28
CA LEU A 65 10.09 -5.54 -8.48
C LEU A 65 10.12 -7.06 -8.72
N CYS A 66 9.00 -7.77 -8.57
CA CYS A 66 9.05 -9.23 -8.38
C CYS A 66 8.51 -10.09 -9.53
N GLU A 67 7.93 -9.51 -10.59
CA GLU A 67 7.18 -10.28 -11.59
C GLU A 67 8.02 -11.42 -12.22
N GLU A 68 9.27 -11.15 -12.61
CA GLU A 68 10.14 -12.18 -13.20
C GLU A 68 10.53 -13.30 -12.21
N TYR A 69 10.64 -12.96 -10.92
CA TYR A 69 10.97 -13.94 -9.89
C TYR A 69 9.77 -14.82 -9.55
N LEU A 70 8.56 -14.27 -9.58
CA LEU A 70 7.33 -15.03 -9.35
C LEU A 70 7.19 -16.19 -10.34
N ALA A 71 7.58 -16.01 -11.61
CA ALA A 71 7.58 -17.07 -12.61
C ALA A 71 8.44 -18.30 -12.22
N LYS A 72 9.39 -18.14 -11.30
CA LYS A 72 10.27 -19.20 -10.78
C LYS A 72 9.75 -19.84 -9.48
N CYS A 73 8.74 -19.23 -8.86
CA CYS A 73 8.18 -19.73 -7.60
C CYS A 73 7.32 -20.97 -7.87
N PRO A 74 7.59 -22.11 -7.19
CA PRO A 74 6.87 -23.36 -7.45
C PRO A 74 5.40 -23.29 -7.03
N VAL A 75 5.09 -22.49 -6.01
CA VAL A 75 3.74 -22.28 -5.48
C VAL A 75 3.54 -20.77 -5.30
N GLN A 76 2.44 -20.27 -5.82
CA GLN A 76 2.02 -18.88 -5.62
C GLN A 76 0.64 -18.88 -4.95
N PRO A 77 0.47 -18.19 -3.81
CA PRO A 77 -0.85 -17.97 -3.24
C PRO A 77 -1.78 -17.28 -4.24
N LEU A 78 -3.09 -17.50 -4.09
CA LEU A 78 -4.09 -16.97 -5.02
C LEU A 78 -3.98 -15.45 -5.23
N PRO A 79 -3.81 -14.59 -4.20
CA PRO A 79 -3.53 -13.16 -4.39
C PRO A 79 -2.35 -12.87 -5.33
N VAL A 80 -1.22 -13.54 -5.07
CA VAL A 80 0.01 -13.36 -5.84
C VAL A 80 -0.17 -13.80 -7.29
N SER A 81 -0.78 -14.96 -7.50
CA SER A 81 -1.05 -15.48 -8.85
C SER A 81 -2.06 -14.61 -9.62
N ARG A 82 -3.11 -14.14 -8.93
CA ARG A 82 -4.15 -13.28 -9.49
C ARG A 82 -3.59 -11.96 -10.00
N TYR A 83 -2.79 -11.29 -9.18
CA TYR A 83 -2.26 -9.96 -9.51
C TYR A 83 -0.84 -9.98 -10.06
N ARG A 84 -0.20 -11.15 -10.17
CA ARG A 84 1.18 -11.33 -10.64
C ARG A 84 2.18 -10.41 -9.93
N THR A 85 1.99 -10.24 -8.63
CA THR A 85 2.84 -9.38 -7.81
C THR A 85 2.82 -9.84 -6.35
N ALA A 86 3.86 -9.47 -5.61
CA ALA A 86 4.07 -9.73 -4.20
C ALA A 86 4.78 -8.52 -3.58
N ASP A 87 4.46 -8.23 -2.33
CA ASP A 87 5.12 -7.18 -1.54
C ASP A 87 5.91 -7.78 -0.35
N ALA A 88 5.86 -9.11 -0.20
CA ALA A 88 6.66 -9.84 0.78
C ALA A 88 7.05 -11.24 0.26
N PHE A 89 8.19 -11.73 0.74
CA PHE A 89 8.61 -13.12 0.63
C PHE A 89 9.02 -13.65 1.99
N TYR A 90 8.65 -14.88 2.30
CA TYR A 90 9.02 -15.55 3.55
C TYR A 90 9.78 -16.83 3.24
N ARG A 91 10.84 -17.10 3.99
CA ARG A 91 11.55 -18.35 3.90
C ARG A 91 10.84 -19.39 4.78
N ARG A 92 10.23 -20.40 4.16
CA ARG A 92 9.56 -21.50 4.87
C ARG A 92 10.12 -22.81 4.35
N GLN A 93 10.64 -23.64 5.26
CA GLN A 93 11.26 -24.94 4.93
C GLN A 93 12.35 -24.84 3.84
N GLY A 94 13.10 -23.73 3.81
CA GLY A 94 14.16 -23.49 2.83
C GLY A 94 13.69 -22.96 1.47
N VAL A 95 12.39 -22.75 1.27
CA VAL A 95 11.79 -22.22 0.04
C VAL A 95 11.27 -20.81 0.28
N TRP A 96 11.35 -19.96 -0.73
CA TRP A 96 10.76 -18.62 -0.72
C TRP A 96 9.29 -18.69 -1.13
N GLU A 97 8.42 -18.26 -0.23
CA GLU A 97 6.98 -18.16 -0.47
C GLU A 97 6.58 -16.69 -0.64
N PRO A 98 6.08 -16.29 -1.83
CA PRO A 98 5.61 -14.92 -2.05
C PRO A 98 4.25 -14.69 -1.39
N GLU A 99 4.04 -13.51 -0.83
CA GLU A 99 2.75 -13.06 -0.32
C GLU A 99 2.44 -11.63 -0.79
N LEU A 100 1.15 -11.29 -0.86
CA LEU A 100 0.65 -9.97 -1.22
C LEU A 100 -0.16 -9.39 -0.07
N LEU A 101 0.53 -8.82 0.91
CA LEU A 101 -0.05 -8.26 2.13
C LEU A 101 -0.84 -6.98 1.86
N ALA A 102 -0.43 -6.21 0.86
CA ALA A 102 -1.08 -4.99 0.41
C ALA A 102 -2.58 -5.21 0.11
N GLU A 103 -2.95 -6.31 -0.56
CA GLU A 103 -4.36 -6.61 -0.86
C GLU A 103 -5.20 -6.69 0.43
N GLU A 104 -4.75 -7.51 1.38
CA GLU A 104 -5.47 -7.71 2.65
C GLU A 104 -5.43 -6.45 3.53
N SER A 105 -4.33 -5.70 3.49
CA SER A 105 -4.17 -4.45 4.25
C SER A 105 -5.17 -3.39 3.80
N VAL A 106 -5.22 -3.11 2.49
CA VAL A 106 -6.18 -2.16 1.91
C VAL A 106 -7.61 -2.64 2.17
N ARG A 107 -7.90 -3.93 1.96
CA ARG A 107 -9.21 -4.51 2.21
C ARG A 107 -9.63 -4.33 3.68
N ARG A 108 -8.78 -4.69 4.64
CA ARG A 108 -9.07 -4.58 6.08
C ARG A 108 -9.36 -3.13 6.48
N VAL A 109 -8.56 -2.18 6.01
CA VAL A 109 -8.74 -0.77 6.36
C VAL A 109 -10.02 -0.20 5.76
N ILE A 110 -10.32 -0.47 4.49
CA ILE A 110 -11.59 -0.05 3.88
C ILE A 110 -12.79 -0.70 4.58
N MET A 111 -12.69 -2.00 4.93
CA MET A 111 -13.78 -2.72 5.59
C MET A 111 -14.14 -2.14 6.97
N ARG A 112 -13.17 -1.61 7.72
CA ARG A 112 -13.44 -0.89 8.98
C ARG A 112 -14.35 0.34 8.77
N GLN A 113 -14.33 0.91 7.57
CA GLN A 113 -15.12 2.09 7.17
C GLN A 113 -16.32 1.72 6.25
N ALA A 114 -16.58 0.43 5.98
CA ALA A 114 -17.49 -0.02 4.93
C ALA A 114 -18.95 0.44 5.09
N HIS A 115 -19.40 0.69 6.31
CA HIS A 115 -20.77 1.14 6.61
C HIS A 115 -21.12 2.50 5.98
N HIS A 116 -20.13 3.24 5.45
CA HIS A 116 -20.32 4.50 4.74
C HIS A 116 -20.17 4.39 3.23
N LEU A 117 -19.85 3.22 2.70
CA LEU A 117 -19.65 3.03 1.28
C LEU A 117 -20.96 2.65 0.61
N ASP A 118 -21.24 3.29 -0.52
CA ASP A 118 -22.28 2.83 -1.44
C ASP A 118 -21.62 2.17 -2.62
N LEU A 119 -21.74 0.84 -2.65
CA LEU A 119 -21.15 -0.02 -3.66
C LEU A 119 -21.84 0.10 -5.04
N ARG A 120 -22.97 0.82 -5.11
CA ARG A 120 -23.68 1.13 -6.37
C ARG A 120 -23.02 2.30 -7.10
N GLU A 121 -22.35 3.18 -6.36
CA GLU A 121 -21.53 4.27 -6.89
C GLU A 121 -20.17 3.74 -7.36
N SER A 122 -19.35 4.62 -7.92
CA SER A 122 -18.04 4.23 -8.45
C SER A 122 -16.95 4.24 -7.38
N ALA A 123 -15.90 3.46 -7.60
CA ALA A 123 -14.61 3.65 -6.92
C ALA A 123 -13.59 4.25 -7.88
N TYR A 124 -12.82 5.21 -7.39
CA TYR A 124 -11.70 5.83 -8.10
C TYR A 124 -10.40 5.35 -7.44
N VAL A 125 -9.46 4.86 -8.26
CA VAL A 125 -8.13 4.46 -7.78
C VAL A 125 -7.09 5.22 -8.57
N ALA A 126 -6.43 6.17 -7.93
CA ALA A 126 -5.36 6.97 -8.53
C ALA A 126 -4.02 6.28 -8.33
N GLY A 127 -3.31 6.00 -9.43
CA GLY A 127 -2.15 5.11 -9.36
C GLY A 127 -1.41 4.92 -10.68
N SER A 128 -0.42 4.04 -10.62
CA SER A 128 0.22 3.44 -11.80
C SER A 128 0.66 2.01 -11.49
N GLY A 129 0.91 1.22 -12.53
CA GLY A 129 1.54 -0.08 -12.44
C GLY A 129 0.72 -1.15 -11.71
N VAL A 130 1.41 -2.13 -11.15
CA VAL A 130 0.73 -3.30 -10.57
C VAL A 130 0.05 -2.98 -9.23
N PHE A 131 0.53 -1.97 -8.50
CA PHE A 131 -0.12 -1.59 -7.24
C PHE A 131 -1.50 -0.94 -7.46
N LEU A 132 -1.65 -0.11 -8.50
CA LEU A 132 -2.94 0.37 -8.99
C LEU A 132 -3.91 -0.80 -9.29
N ARG A 133 -3.42 -1.84 -9.97
CA ARG A 133 -4.19 -3.05 -10.25
C ARG A 133 -4.62 -3.77 -8.98
N VAL A 134 -3.73 -3.93 -7.99
CA VAL A 134 -4.08 -4.57 -6.71
C VAL A 134 -5.19 -3.82 -6.00
N VAL A 135 -5.08 -2.49 -5.88
CA VAL A 135 -6.07 -1.65 -5.19
C VAL A 135 -7.40 -1.61 -5.95
N GLY A 136 -7.37 -1.51 -7.28
CA GLY A 136 -8.56 -1.64 -8.11
C GLY A 136 -9.25 -3.00 -7.94
N GLY A 137 -8.47 -4.07 -7.84
CA GLY A 137 -8.97 -5.41 -7.53
C GLY A 137 -9.58 -5.52 -6.13
N VAL A 138 -9.03 -4.83 -5.13
CA VAL A 138 -9.64 -4.75 -3.79
C VAL A 138 -11.02 -4.07 -3.87
N ALA A 139 -11.15 -2.95 -4.58
CA ALA A 139 -12.43 -2.27 -4.75
C ALA A 139 -13.47 -3.19 -5.42
N LEU A 140 -13.11 -3.87 -6.50
CA LEU A 140 -13.96 -4.88 -7.15
C LEU A 140 -14.34 -6.02 -6.19
N GLY A 141 -13.36 -6.53 -5.43
CA GLY A 141 -13.56 -7.58 -4.44
C GLY A 141 -14.38 -7.16 -3.21
N LEU A 142 -14.62 -5.86 -3.01
CA LEU A 142 -15.55 -5.32 -2.01
C LEU A 142 -16.97 -5.16 -2.56
N GLY A 143 -17.17 -5.32 -3.87
CA GLY A 143 -18.48 -5.29 -4.52
C GLY A 143 -18.76 -4.03 -5.35
N PHE A 144 -17.79 -3.13 -5.54
CA PHE A 144 -17.94 -2.04 -6.49
C PHE A 144 -18.05 -2.59 -7.90
N ARG A 145 -19.15 -2.29 -8.60
CA ARG A 145 -19.33 -2.72 -9.99
C ARG A 145 -18.53 -1.86 -10.97
N ARG A 146 -18.36 -0.57 -10.66
CA ARG A 146 -17.66 0.40 -11.52
C ARG A 146 -16.41 0.92 -10.82
N VAL A 147 -15.26 0.76 -11.48
CA VAL A 147 -13.95 1.22 -10.99
C VAL A 147 -13.24 2.04 -12.06
N TYR A 148 -12.90 3.28 -11.72
CA TYR A 148 -12.07 4.14 -12.56
C TYR A 148 -10.62 4.08 -12.09
N LEU A 149 -9.72 3.70 -12.98
CA LEU A 149 -8.27 3.76 -12.77
C LEU A 149 -7.78 5.12 -13.26
N VAL A 150 -7.30 5.95 -12.35
CA VAL A 150 -6.93 7.34 -12.59
C VAL A 150 -5.42 7.50 -12.63
N GLY A 151 -4.90 8.20 -13.63
CA GLY A 151 -3.46 8.45 -13.74
C GLY A 151 -3.07 9.23 -15.00
N GLU A 152 -1.77 9.43 -15.17
CA GLU A 152 -1.21 10.22 -16.28
C GLU A 152 -0.88 9.35 -17.51
N ASN A 153 -0.46 8.10 -17.30
CA ASN A 153 -0.09 7.19 -18.38
C ASN A 153 -1.27 6.32 -18.83
N GLU A 154 -1.99 6.78 -19.85
CA GLU A 154 -3.17 6.11 -20.39
C GLU A 154 -2.90 4.67 -20.88
N ALA A 155 -1.70 4.38 -21.41
CA ALA A 155 -1.35 3.04 -21.87
C ALA A 155 -1.28 2.05 -20.70
N ASP A 156 -0.63 2.45 -19.60
CA ASP A 156 -0.57 1.66 -18.36
C ASP A 156 -1.98 1.48 -17.76
N LEU A 157 -2.77 2.55 -17.65
CA LEU A 157 -4.15 2.45 -17.15
C LEU A 157 -4.99 1.44 -17.95
N ASN A 158 -4.91 1.48 -19.28
CA ASN A 158 -5.64 0.55 -20.15
C ASN A 158 -5.12 -0.89 -20.04
N GLU A 159 -3.83 -1.10 -19.78
CA GLU A 159 -3.29 -2.42 -19.48
C GLU A 159 -3.83 -2.97 -18.15
N GLN A 160 -3.81 -2.16 -17.09
CA GLN A 160 -4.31 -2.57 -15.78
C GLN A 160 -5.83 -2.81 -15.81
N ALA A 161 -6.60 -1.96 -16.48
CA ALA A 161 -8.04 -2.13 -16.65
C ALA A 161 -8.39 -3.45 -17.37
N ARG A 162 -7.70 -3.75 -18.49
CA ARG A 162 -7.87 -5.02 -19.22
C ARG A 162 -7.52 -6.23 -18.35
N SER A 163 -6.49 -6.12 -17.52
CA SER A 163 -6.09 -7.18 -16.60
C SER A 163 -7.17 -7.44 -15.54
N LEU A 164 -7.74 -6.38 -14.95
CA LEU A 164 -8.83 -6.51 -13.97
C LEU A 164 -10.12 -7.06 -14.58
N MET A 165 -10.52 -6.61 -15.78
CA MET A 165 -11.73 -7.12 -16.44
C MET A 165 -11.66 -8.62 -16.76
N LYS A 166 -10.47 -9.17 -16.99
CA LYS A 166 -10.29 -10.63 -17.14
C LYS A 166 -10.50 -11.40 -15.83
N LEU A 167 -10.17 -10.79 -14.70
CA LEU A 167 -10.25 -11.40 -13.36
C LEU A 167 -11.65 -11.25 -12.75
N TYR A 168 -12.32 -10.13 -13.02
CA TYR A 168 -13.60 -9.75 -12.42
C TYR A 168 -14.68 -9.62 -13.50
N VAL A 169 -15.22 -10.76 -13.93
CA VAL A 169 -16.25 -10.82 -14.98
C VAL A 169 -17.50 -10.03 -14.56
N GLY A 170 -17.99 -9.17 -15.45
CA GLY A 170 -19.18 -8.34 -15.21
C GLY A 170 -18.90 -7.00 -14.52
N SER A 171 -17.63 -6.70 -14.21
CA SER A 171 -17.22 -5.38 -13.73
C SER A 171 -17.02 -4.37 -14.87
N GLU A 172 -17.21 -3.09 -14.55
CA GLU A 172 -16.98 -1.94 -15.42
C GLU A 172 -15.70 -1.23 -14.97
N VAL A 173 -14.55 -1.67 -15.48
CA VAL A 173 -13.24 -1.04 -15.17
C VAL A 173 -12.84 -0.12 -16.33
N GLN A 174 -12.61 1.16 -16.05
CA GLN A 174 -12.29 2.15 -17.07
C GLN A 174 -10.98 2.88 -16.73
N ALA A 175 -10.13 3.07 -17.74
CA ALA A 175 -9.01 4.01 -17.64
C ALA A 175 -9.56 5.44 -17.71
N LEU A 176 -9.11 6.30 -16.80
CA LEU A 176 -9.51 7.69 -16.74
C LEU A 176 -8.26 8.57 -16.62
N PRO A 177 -7.87 9.29 -17.68
CA PRO A 177 -6.79 10.28 -17.58
C PRO A 177 -7.09 11.31 -16.48
N ALA A 178 -6.08 11.69 -15.70
CA ALA A 178 -6.24 12.58 -14.53
C ALA A 178 -6.99 13.88 -14.85
N HIS A 179 -6.65 14.55 -15.96
CA HIS A 179 -7.29 15.79 -16.41
C HIS A 179 -8.79 15.65 -16.75
N GLN A 180 -9.30 14.43 -16.92
CA GLN A 180 -10.72 14.15 -17.17
C GLN A 180 -11.52 13.87 -15.90
N LEU A 181 -10.87 13.86 -14.74
CA LEU A 181 -11.50 13.55 -13.47
C LEU A 181 -12.54 14.62 -13.08
N THR A 182 -12.19 15.89 -13.29
CA THR A 182 -13.05 17.04 -12.92
C THR A 182 -14.30 17.19 -13.79
N VAL A 183 -14.36 16.53 -14.95
CA VAL A 183 -15.53 16.51 -15.84
C VAL A 183 -16.42 15.29 -15.63
N GLN A 184 -16.07 14.38 -14.73
CA GLN A 184 -16.92 13.22 -14.42
C GLN A 184 -18.22 13.66 -13.74
N THR A 185 -19.35 13.23 -14.29
CA THR A 185 -20.69 13.42 -13.70
C THR A 185 -21.14 12.24 -12.85
N VAL A 186 -20.37 11.15 -12.88
CA VAL A 186 -20.64 9.93 -12.11
C VAL A 186 -20.14 10.11 -10.69
N GLY A 187 -20.98 9.78 -9.70
CA GLY A 187 -20.63 9.82 -8.30
C GLY A 187 -19.65 8.70 -7.89
N GLY A 188 -18.71 9.05 -7.04
CA GLY A 188 -17.79 8.15 -6.37
C GLY A 188 -18.11 8.00 -4.89
N SER A 189 -18.01 6.78 -4.37
CA SER A 189 -18.06 6.52 -2.93
C SER A 189 -16.70 6.19 -2.31
N LEU A 190 -15.69 5.89 -3.12
CA LEU A 190 -14.34 5.54 -2.68
C LEU A 190 -13.32 6.21 -3.61
N LEU A 191 -12.33 6.89 -3.04
CA LEU A 191 -11.10 7.31 -3.71
C LEU A 191 -9.90 6.74 -2.97
N VAL A 192 -9.03 6.02 -3.67
CA VAL A 192 -7.75 5.55 -3.12
C VAL A 192 -6.60 6.06 -3.97
N ASN A 193 -5.69 6.82 -3.37
CA ASN A 193 -4.44 7.25 -4.00
C ASN A 193 -3.30 6.28 -3.64
N THR A 194 -2.53 5.87 -4.64
CA THR A 194 -1.35 5.00 -4.48
C THR A 194 -0.04 5.67 -4.87
N LEU A 195 -0.04 6.97 -5.18
CA LEU A 195 1.13 7.71 -5.69
C LEU A 195 1.64 8.74 -4.69
N ASN A 196 2.92 9.09 -4.82
CA ASN A 196 3.49 10.23 -4.12
C ASN A 196 3.01 11.55 -4.72
N LEU A 197 1.92 12.11 -4.17
CA LEU A 197 1.34 13.37 -4.65
C LEU A 197 2.25 14.58 -4.43
N ALA A 198 3.16 14.55 -3.44
CA ALA A 198 4.14 15.62 -3.26
C ALA A 198 5.06 15.79 -4.49
N SER A 199 5.28 14.71 -5.25
CA SER A 199 6.04 14.75 -6.51
C SER A 199 5.18 15.05 -7.75
N ARG A 200 3.86 15.23 -7.58
CA ARG A 200 2.88 15.36 -8.67
C ARG A 200 1.79 16.40 -8.33
N PRO A 201 2.15 17.69 -8.27
CA PRO A 201 1.24 18.74 -7.81
C PRO A 201 0.00 18.91 -8.71
N GLU A 202 0.12 18.70 -10.02
CA GLU A 202 -1.02 18.79 -10.95
C GLU A 202 -2.07 17.70 -10.66
N LEU A 203 -1.63 16.45 -10.54
CA LEU A 203 -2.50 15.34 -10.14
C LEU A 203 -3.12 15.57 -8.75
N ALA A 204 -2.34 16.09 -7.81
CA ALA A 204 -2.85 16.42 -6.47
C ALA A 204 -3.98 17.45 -6.53
N ALA A 205 -3.85 18.48 -7.37
CA ALA A 205 -4.87 19.50 -7.58
C ALA A 205 -6.14 18.91 -8.22
N ASP A 206 -6.00 18.06 -9.24
CA ASP A 206 -7.13 17.40 -9.90
C ASP A 206 -7.91 16.49 -8.92
N LEU A 207 -7.18 15.71 -8.10
CA LEU A 207 -7.79 14.83 -7.09
C LEU A 207 -8.50 15.61 -5.98
N ALA A 208 -7.97 16.78 -5.61
CA ALA A 208 -8.52 17.63 -4.55
C ALA A 208 -9.84 18.33 -4.92
N TYR A 209 -10.27 18.28 -6.18
CA TYR A 209 -11.50 18.97 -6.61
C TYR A 209 -12.79 18.29 -6.12
N PHE A 210 -12.76 16.97 -5.91
CA PHE A 210 -13.82 16.15 -5.32
C PHE A 210 -15.26 16.29 -5.84
N ASN A 211 -15.51 17.05 -6.91
CA ASN A 211 -16.85 17.22 -7.49
C ASN A 211 -17.46 15.91 -8.04
N PHE A 212 -16.62 14.91 -8.28
CA PHE A 212 -16.98 13.55 -8.68
C PHE A 212 -17.24 12.63 -7.48
N MET A 213 -17.02 13.07 -6.24
CA MET A 213 -17.27 12.28 -5.03
C MET A 213 -18.61 12.67 -4.39
N ARG A 214 -19.33 11.66 -3.88
CA ARG A 214 -20.52 11.89 -3.06
C ARG A 214 -20.14 12.36 -1.66
N ARG A 215 -21.00 13.17 -1.04
CA ARG A 215 -20.84 13.58 0.37
C ARG A 215 -20.72 12.35 1.29
N GLY A 216 -19.76 12.37 2.21
CA GLY A 216 -19.47 11.24 3.10
C GLY A 216 -18.79 10.05 2.45
N GLY A 217 -18.41 10.14 1.17
CA GLY A 217 -17.53 9.16 0.51
C GLY A 217 -16.18 9.04 1.22
N LEU A 218 -15.47 7.95 0.99
CA LEU A 218 -14.19 7.66 1.66
C LEU A 218 -13.01 8.01 0.75
N VAL A 219 -12.04 8.73 1.29
CA VAL A 219 -10.76 9.04 0.65
C VAL A 219 -9.64 8.40 1.45
N MET A 220 -8.71 7.76 0.76
CA MET A 220 -7.58 7.08 1.36
C MET A 220 -6.32 7.39 0.56
N ASP A 221 -5.24 7.76 1.24
CA ASP A 221 -3.93 7.93 0.62
C ASP A 221 -2.96 6.87 1.17
N LEU A 222 -2.49 5.97 0.31
CA LEU A 222 -1.59 4.88 0.66
C LEU A 222 -0.11 5.32 0.68
N HIS A 223 0.22 6.42 0.01
CA HIS A 223 1.57 6.97 -0.02
C HIS A 223 1.78 8.05 1.06
N GLY A 224 0.72 8.40 1.78
CA GLY A 224 0.70 9.47 2.76
C GLY A 224 1.72 9.27 3.88
N GLY A 225 2.85 9.95 3.75
CA GLY A 225 3.63 10.37 4.89
C GLY A 225 2.85 11.39 5.72
N PRO A 226 3.34 11.72 6.92
CA PRO A 226 2.69 12.69 7.79
C PRO A 226 2.83 14.15 7.35
N SER A 227 3.75 14.47 6.44
CA SER A 227 3.95 15.82 5.92
C SER A 227 3.28 15.97 4.56
N GLU A 228 2.31 16.87 4.48
CA GLU A 228 1.57 17.32 3.29
C GLU A 228 0.51 16.35 2.77
N GLN A 229 -0.72 16.55 3.25
CA GLN A 229 -1.90 15.82 2.80
C GLN A 229 -2.97 16.79 2.28
N LEU A 230 -2.59 17.70 1.38
CA LEU A 230 -3.51 18.68 0.78
C LEU A 230 -4.82 18.01 0.32
N VAL A 231 -4.71 16.86 -0.34
CA VAL A 231 -5.88 16.08 -0.79
C VAL A 231 -6.76 15.61 0.37
N LEU A 232 -6.19 15.18 1.51
CA LEU A 232 -6.98 14.74 2.67
C LEU A 232 -7.57 15.93 3.44
N GLU A 233 -6.88 17.07 3.48
CA GLU A 233 -7.42 18.31 4.04
C GLU A 233 -8.62 18.82 3.22
N GLU A 234 -8.48 18.86 1.89
CA GLU A 234 -9.58 19.23 1.00
C GLU A 234 -10.72 18.20 1.07
N ALA A 235 -10.42 16.91 1.26
CA ALA A 235 -11.46 15.89 1.45
C ALA A 235 -12.30 16.19 2.69
N LEU A 236 -11.67 16.54 3.81
CA LEU A 236 -12.38 16.95 5.03
C LEU A 236 -13.23 18.21 4.81
N ARG A 237 -12.70 19.21 4.07
CA ARG A 237 -13.44 20.45 3.72
C ARG A 237 -14.66 20.16 2.82
N ALA A 238 -14.57 19.11 1.99
CA ALA A 238 -15.64 18.65 1.12
C ALA A 238 -16.64 17.67 1.82
N ASP A 239 -16.64 17.59 3.15
CA ASP A 239 -17.46 16.65 3.94
C ASP A 239 -17.26 15.18 3.55
N LEU A 240 -16.05 14.82 3.10
CA LEU A 240 -15.65 13.44 2.88
C LEU A 240 -15.03 12.85 4.15
N ARG A 241 -15.04 11.51 4.20
CA ARG A 241 -14.34 10.75 5.22
C ARG A 241 -12.94 10.46 4.74
N ILE A 242 -11.97 10.51 5.65
CA ILE A 242 -10.60 10.14 5.35
C ILE A 242 -10.19 8.91 6.14
N VAL A 243 -9.36 8.07 5.54
CA VAL A 243 -8.56 7.08 6.24
C VAL A 243 -7.21 7.72 6.56
N PRO A 244 -6.80 7.80 7.84
CA PRO A 244 -5.46 8.24 8.17
C PRO A 244 -4.39 7.34 7.51
N PRO A 245 -3.39 7.87 6.79
CA PRO A 245 -2.44 7.03 6.04
C PRO A 245 -1.67 6.00 6.87
N HIS A 246 -1.45 6.30 8.15
CA HIS A 246 -0.78 5.39 9.08
C HIS A 246 -1.59 4.12 9.38
N GLU A 247 -2.91 4.11 9.16
CA GLU A 247 -3.71 2.90 9.32
C GLU A 247 -3.34 1.84 8.29
N PHE A 248 -3.08 2.24 7.04
CA PHE A 248 -2.64 1.31 6.00
C PHE A 248 -1.24 0.77 6.27
N SER A 249 -0.27 1.65 6.51
CA SER A 249 1.11 1.22 6.76
C SER A 249 1.19 0.34 8.01
N GLY A 250 0.52 0.74 9.09
CA GLY A 250 0.45 -0.08 10.32
C GLY A 250 -0.19 -1.44 10.08
N GLN A 251 -1.27 -1.51 9.29
CA GLN A 251 -1.93 -2.77 8.95
C GLN A 251 -1.03 -3.70 8.13
N SER A 252 -0.33 -3.14 7.13
CA SER A 252 0.66 -3.83 6.31
C SER A 252 1.75 -4.45 7.18
N GLU A 253 2.34 -3.65 8.07
CA GLU A 253 3.42 -4.10 8.93
C GLU A 253 2.96 -5.11 9.99
N TYR A 254 1.72 -4.98 10.49
CA TYR A 254 1.13 -5.99 11.36
C TYR A 254 1.00 -7.34 10.63
N PHE A 255 0.47 -7.38 9.42
CA PHE A 255 0.36 -8.63 8.67
C PHE A 255 1.73 -9.22 8.33
N PHE A 256 2.73 -8.37 8.08
CA PHE A 256 4.10 -8.81 7.88
C PHE A 256 4.64 -9.51 9.13
N ALA A 257 4.47 -8.91 10.30
CA ALA A 257 4.86 -9.49 11.58
C ALA A 257 4.06 -10.78 11.91
N GLU A 258 2.77 -10.81 11.60
CA GLU A 258 1.91 -11.98 11.79
C GLU A 258 2.44 -13.17 10.98
N ARG A 259 2.79 -12.96 9.71
CA ARG A 259 3.33 -14.00 8.81
C ARG A 259 4.74 -14.47 9.20
N LEU A 260 5.50 -13.65 9.92
CA LEU A 260 6.73 -14.05 10.62
C LEU A 260 6.46 -14.90 11.88
N GLY A 261 5.21 -15.12 12.26
CA GLY A 261 4.82 -15.84 13.48
C GLY A 261 4.98 -15.01 14.75
N LEU A 262 4.90 -13.67 14.64
CA LEU A 262 4.97 -12.76 15.79
C LEU A 262 3.58 -12.34 16.31
N GLY A 263 2.49 -12.72 15.61
CA GLY A 263 1.12 -12.37 15.99
C GLY A 263 0.65 -12.95 17.34
N SER A 264 1.36 -13.94 17.90
CA SER A 264 1.10 -14.44 19.26
C SER A 264 1.70 -13.57 20.37
N LEU A 265 2.62 -12.67 20.03
CA LEU A 265 3.36 -11.82 20.99
C LEU A 265 2.69 -10.46 21.23
N ALA A 266 1.74 -10.08 20.36
CA ALA A 266 0.99 -8.84 20.47
C ALA A 266 -0.32 -8.96 19.70
N SER A 267 -1.38 -8.36 20.23
CA SER A 267 -2.61 -8.20 19.47
C SER A 267 -2.43 -7.18 18.33
N GLU A 268 -3.25 -7.28 17.30
CA GLU A 268 -3.33 -6.28 16.22
C GLU A 268 -3.47 -4.86 16.78
N ARG A 269 -4.37 -4.67 17.76
CA ARG A 269 -4.60 -3.38 18.40
C ARG A 269 -3.35 -2.84 19.09
N ASP A 270 -2.63 -3.68 19.83
CA ASP A 270 -1.41 -3.25 20.54
C ASP A 270 -0.32 -2.83 19.56
N PHE A 271 -0.15 -3.58 18.48
CA PHE A 271 0.80 -3.25 17.42
C PHE A 271 0.45 -1.93 16.75
N LEU A 272 -0.80 -1.75 16.31
CA LEU A 272 -1.25 -0.53 15.62
C LEU A 272 -1.13 0.71 16.51
N ASN A 273 -1.46 0.61 17.79
CA ASN A 273 -1.28 1.72 18.74
C ASN A 273 0.19 2.11 18.86
N SER A 274 1.09 1.12 19.02
CA SER A 274 2.52 1.38 19.11
C SER A 274 3.09 1.96 17.81
N TRP A 275 2.62 1.46 16.66
CA TRP A 275 3.01 1.96 15.34
C TRP A 275 2.65 3.44 15.20
N PHE A 276 1.43 3.82 15.59
CA PHE A 276 0.97 5.19 15.54
C PHE A 276 1.77 6.12 16.47
N GLU A 277 2.02 5.70 17.71
CA GLU A 277 2.84 6.48 18.65
C GLU A 277 4.27 6.67 18.15
N TRP A 278 4.84 5.63 17.53
CA TRP A 278 6.17 5.69 16.93
C TRP A 278 6.22 6.64 15.74
N LEU A 279 5.27 6.56 14.81
CA LEU A 279 5.17 7.52 13.70
C LEU A 279 5.04 8.96 14.21
N ARG A 280 4.23 9.18 15.25
CA ARG A 280 4.10 10.51 15.86
C ARG A 280 5.41 11.04 16.44
N ARG A 281 6.23 10.18 17.05
CA ARG A 281 7.58 10.57 17.52
C ARG A 281 8.50 10.92 16.36
N LEU A 282 8.49 10.13 15.29
CA LEU A 282 9.28 10.42 14.09
C LEU A 282 8.89 11.77 13.47
N MET A 283 7.60 12.06 13.39
CA MET A 283 7.08 13.35 12.91
C MET A 283 7.64 14.52 13.73
N SER A 284 7.48 14.45 15.06
CA SER A 284 7.92 15.53 15.95
C SER A 284 9.43 15.75 15.91
N ALA A 285 10.20 14.67 15.70
CA ALA A 285 11.66 14.75 15.56
C ALA A 285 12.09 15.33 14.19
N GLY A 286 11.35 15.02 13.12
CA GLY A 286 11.60 15.55 11.77
C GLY A 286 11.35 17.05 11.67
N THR A 287 10.25 17.54 12.26
CA THR A 287 9.94 18.99 12.31
C THR A 287 10.98 19.78 13.09
N ALA A 288 11.63 19.17 14.10
CA ALA A 288 12.68 19.83 14.88
C ALA A 288 14.01 19.99 14.12
N LYS A 289 14.24 19.22 13.04
CA LYS A 289 15.49 19.25 12.25
C LYS A 289 15.44 20.21 11.05
N ASN A 290 14.27 20.74 10.69
CA ASN A 290 14.09 21.75 9.64
C ASN A 290 13.46 23.07 10.16
N PRO A 291 14.05 23.79 11.13
CA PRO A 291 13.52 25.08 11.57
C PRO A 291 13.85 26.27 10.64
N THR A 292 14.60 26.06 9.55
CA THR A 292 15.14 27.14 8.71
C THR A 292 14.87 26.92 7.22
N SER A 293 13.63 27.17 6.77
CA SER A 293 13.33 27.47 5.36
C SER A 293 11.96 28.16 5.21
N VAL A 294 11.69 29.17 6.03
CA VAL A 294 10.66 30.19 5.74
C VAL A 294 11.20 31.55 6.19
N GLN A 295 11.87 32.23 5.27
CA GLN A 295 11.98 33.69 5.23
C GLN A 295 11.71 34.13 3.80
#